data_AF-A0A0C2WS39-F1
#
_entry.id   AF-A0A0C2WS39-F1
#
_cell.length_a   1.000
_cell.length_b   1.000
_cell.length_c   1.000
_cell.angle_alpha   90.00
_cell.angle_beta   90.00
_cell.angle_gamma   90.00
#
_symmetry.space_group_name_H-M   'P 1'
#
loop_
_entity.id
_entity.type
_entity.pdbx_description
1 polymer ?
#
loop_
_entity_poly.entity_id
_entity_poly.type
_entity_poly.pdbx_seq_one_letter_code
_entity_poly.pdbx_strand_id
1 'polypeptide(L)'
;MPIQLPPPPTGRTPLPAPPQDPPTLRDISDARSYNRNIQISRDQGIATHADVAQGMVYEAALVAHHVREAIVPAWFVPALAQGLAPVTRIASKTYNLQAGTGRERPFQIVPFPNGTLPTAPPHNLPALTNVDAIDALTARQCARYLRGYNIAVPATVQERRTAIKLEIGYVP
;
A
#
# COMPACT_ATOMS: atom_id res chain seq x y z
N MET A 1 -5.39 26.05 2.70
CA MET A 1 -5.39 27.15 1.70
C MET A 1 -6.76 27.16 1.02
N PRO A 2 -7.36 28.32 0.76
CA PRO A 2 -8.65 28.42 0.08
C PRO A 2 -8.52 27.90 -1.37
N ILE A 3 -9.51 27.16 -1.84
CA ILE A 3 -9.55 26.65 -3.22
C ILE A 3 -9.92 27.81 -4.14
N GLN A 4 -9.06 28.10 -5.11
CA GLN A 4 -9.32 29.13 -6.10
C GLN A 4 -10.29 28.61 -7.17
N LEU A 5 -11.22 29.47 -7.58
CA LEU A 5 -12.06 29.21 -8.73
C LEU A 5 -11.20 29.09 -10.00
N PRO A 6 -11.60 28.26 -10.98
CA PRO A 6 -10.95 28.26 -12.28
C PRO A 6 -11.11 29.65 -12.92
N PRO A 7 -10.17 30.08 -13.77
CA PRO A 7 -10.35 31.32 -14.50
C PRO A 7 -11.60 31.23 -15.40
N PRO A 8 -12.22 32.38 -15.74
CA PRO A 8 -13.36 32.39 -16.64
C PRO A 8 -13.04 31.66 -17.95
N PRO A 9 -13.82 30.63 -18.34
CA PRO A 9 -13.53 29.88 -19.55
C PRO A 9 -13.79 30.75 -20.79
N THR A 10 -13.18 30.39 -21.92
CA THR A 10 -13.54 31.00 -23.20
C THR A 10 -15.01 30.71 -23.50
N GLY A 11 -15.85 31.75 -23.59
CA GLY A 11 -17.27 31.63 -23.90
C GLY A 11 -18.24 32.13 -22.83
N ARG A 12 -19.46 31.56 -22.79
CA ARG A 12 -20.55 31.96 -21.89
C ARG A 12 -20.85 30.94 -20.78
N THR A 13 -19.97 29.98 -20.55
CA THR A 13 -20.18 28.98 -19.49
C THR A 13 -20.05 29.67 -18.13
N PRO A 14 -21.11 29.68 -17.30
CA PRO A 14 -21.07 30.33 -16.01
C PRO A 14 -20.09 29.60 -15.09
N LEU A 15 -19.33 30.37 -14.30
CA LEU A 15 -18.48 29.83 -13.24
C LEU A 15 -19.34 29.23 -12.12
N PRO A 16 -18.84 28.18 -11.43
CA PRO A 16 -19.50 27.68 -10.23
C PRO A 16 -19.41 28.71 -9.10
N ALA A 17 -20.28 28.58 -8.09
CA ALA A 17 -20.19 29.39 -6.89
C ALA A 17 -18.87 29.13 -6.14
N PRO A 18 -18.35 30.11 -5.38
CA PRO A 18 -17.22 29.90 -4.49
C PRO A 18 -17.49 28.73 -3.53
N PRO A 19 -16.57 27.75 -3.41
CA PRO A 19 -16.79 26.58 -2.57
C PRO A 19 -16.73 26.96 -1.08
N GLN A 20 -17.36 26.14 -0.23
CA GLN A 20 -17.26 26.31 1.22
C GLN A 20 -15.89 25.87 1.77
N ASP A 21 -15.58 26.25 3.01
CA ASP A 21 -14.40 25.76 3.74
C ASP A 21 -14.79 25.04 5.04
N PRO A 22 -14.74 23.70 5.10
CA PRO A 22 -14.32 22.77 4.04
C PRO A 22 -15.32 22.69 2.87
N PRO A 23 -14.85 22.28 1.67
CA PRO A 23 -15.75 21.99 0.56
C PRO A 23 -16.76 20.92 0.95
N THR A 24 -17.98 21.08 0.47
CA THR A 24 -19.09 20.16 0.66
C THR A 24 -19.22 19.20 -0.53
N LEU A 25 -20.02 18.15 -0.36
CA LEU A 25 -20.42 17.29 -1.49
C LEU A 25 -21.17 18.08 -2.57
N ARG A 26 -21.87 19.16 -2.18
CA ARG A 26 -22.53 20.06 -3.13
C ARG A 26 -21.51 20.80 -3.98
N ASP A 27 -20.43 21.31 -3.40
CA ASP A 27 -19.37 21.99 -4.15
C ASP A 27 -18.73 21.05 -5.19
N ILE A 28 -18.54 19.77 -4.87
CA ILE A 28 -18.06 18.75 -5.81
C ILE A 28 -19.08 18.48 -6.92
N SER A 29 -20.36 18.35 -6.59
CA SER A 29 -21.43 18.13 -7.57
C SER A 29 -21.59 19.31 -8.53
N ASP A 30 -21.47 20.54 -8.02
CA ASP A 30 -21.54 21.77 -8.80
C ASP A 30 -20.32 21.87 -9.74
N ALA A 31 -19.11 21.53 -9.26
CA ALA A 31 -17.91 21.45 -10.10
C ALA A 31 -18.03 20.42 -11.23
N ARG A 32 -18.61 19.23 -10.96
CA ARG A 32 -18.86 18.23 -11.99
C ARG A 32 -19.86 18.71 -13.04
N SER A 33 -20.90 19.42 -12.62
CA SER A 33 -21.88 20.04 -13.52
C SER A 33 -21.23 21.11 -14.40
N TYR A 34 -20.37 21.94 -13.81
CA TYR A 34 -19.55 22.91 -14.53
C TYR A 34 -18.64 22.25 -15.58
N ASN A 35 -17.90 21.19 -15.21
CA ASN A 35 -17.03 20.45 -16.13
C ASN A 35 -17.80 19.86 -17.32
N ARG A 36 -18.99 19.31 -17.06
CA ARG A 36 -19.87 18.84 -18.12
C ARG A 36 -20.28 19.96 -19.08
N ASN A 37 -20.61 21.15 -18.55
CA ASN A 37 -21.01 22.29 -19.38
C ASN A 37 -19.85 22.87 -20.20
N ILE A 38 -18.63 22.90 -19.65
CA ILE A 38 -17.44 23.28 -20.44
C ILE A 38 -17.18 22.27 -21.53
N GLN A 39 -17.29 20.96 -21.25
CA GLN A 39 -17.09 19.92 -22.26
C GLN A 39 -18.07 20.09 -23.43
N ILE A 40 -19.36 20.32 -23.14
CA ILE A 40 -20.38 20.62 -24.16
C ILE A 40 -20.00 21.88 -24.97
N SER A 41 -19.55 22.94 -24.29
CA SER A 41 -19.15 24.19 -24.94
C SER A 41 -17.90 24.01 -25.82
N ARG A 42 -16.98 23.14 -25.41
CA ARG A 42 -15.78 22.79 -26.19
C ARG A 42 -16.15 22.00 -27.44
N ASP A 43 -17.10 21.07 -27.35
CA ASP A 43 -17.57 20.31 -28.51
C ASP A 43 -18.35 21.20 -29.50
N GLN A 44 -18.88 22.34 -29.05
CA GLN A 44 -19.45 23.40 -29.89
C GLN A 44 -18.42 24.40 -30.44
N GLY A 45 -17.13 24.23 -30.14
CA GLY A 45 -16.07 25.15 -30.55
C GLY A 45 -16.03 26.48 -29.80
N ILE A 46 -16.74 26.60 -28.67
CA ILE A 46 -16.81 27.82 -27.86
C ILE A 46 -15.70 27.85 -26.80
N ALA A 47 -15.51 26.72 -26.09
CA ALA A 47 -14.48 26.58 -25.06
C ALA A 47 -13.24 25.85 -25.60
N THR A 48 -12.10 26.10 -24.97
CA THR A 48 -10.81 25.50 -25.33
C THR A 48 -10.54 24.22 -24.52
N HIS A 49 -9.52 23.46 -24.95
CA HIS A 49 -9.00 22.35 -24.16
C HIS A 49 -8.41 22.79 -22.81
N ALA A 50 -7.85 24.01 -22.74
CA ALA A 50 -7.31 24.56 -21.50
C ALA A 50 -8.42 24.81 -20.47
N ASP A 51 -9.59 25.30 -20.92
CA ASP A 51 -10.76 25.53 -20.06
C ASP A 51 -11.24 24.21 -19.43
N VAL A 52 -11.29 23.12 -20.23
CA VAL A 52 -11.65 21.78 -19.73
C VAL A 52 -10.63 21.31 -18.69
N ALA A 53 -9.33 21.44 -18.98
CA ALA A 53 -8.27 21.01 -18.07
C ALA A 53 -8.31 21.77 -16.74
N GLN A 54 -8.57 23.08 -16.76
CA GLN A 54 -8.70 23.89 -15.55
C GLN A 54 -9.90 23.49 -14.71
N GLY A 55 -11.04 23.17 -15.34
CA GLY A 55 -12.20 22.62 -14.64
C GLY A 55 -11.93 21.28 -13.97
N MET A 56 -11.19 20.38 -14.64
CA MET A 56 -10.77 19.09 -14.04
C MET A 56 -9.85 19.28 -12.83
N VAL A 57 -8.88 20.21 -12.92
CA VAL A 57 -7.99 20.56 -11.81
C VAL A 57 -8.79 21.11 -10.62
N TYR A 58 -9.79 21.95 -10.89
CA TYR A 58 -10.69 22.49 -9.85
C TYR A 58 -11.51 21.39 -9.14
N GLU A 59 -12.15 20.47 -9.89
CA GLU A 59 -12.88 19.33 -9.31
C GLU A 59 -11.95 18.45 -8.46
N ALA A 60 -10.75 18.16 -8.95
CA ALA A 60 -9.76 17.38 -8.21
C ALA A 60 -9.34 18.07 -6.89
N ALA A 61 -9.15 19.39 -6.91
CA ALA A 61 -8.84 20.16 -5.71
C ALA A 61 -9.97 20.10 -4.68
N LEU A 62 -11.23 20.22 -5.13
CA LEU A 62 -12.40 20.09 -4.24
C LEU A 62 -12.49 18.71 -3.59
N VAL A 63 -12.30 17.65 -4.36
CA VAL A 63 -12.31 16.27 -3.84
C VAL A 63 -11.19 16.08 -2.82
N ALA A 64 -9.97 16.52 -3.13
CA ALA A 64 -8.83 16.42 -2.22
C ALA A 64 -9.03 17.19 -0.90
N HIS A 65 -9.65 18.36 -0.96
CA HIS A 65 -9.93 19.17 0.23
C HIS A 65 -11.17 18.72 1.02
N HIS A 66 -12.15 18.09 0.37
CA HIS A 66 -13.31 17.50 1.04
C HIS A 66 -12.90 16.23 1.80
N VAL A 67 -12.07 15.40 1.18
CA VAL A 67 -11.48 14.20 1.79
C VAL A 67 -10.26 14.63 2.63
N ARG A 68 -10.49 15.42 3.70
CA ARG A 68 -9.42 15.90 4.61
C ARG A 68 -8.64 14.75 5.27
N GLU A 69 -9.26 13.59 5.37
CA GLU A 69 -8.62 12.34 5.76
C GLU A 69 -9.09 11.29 4.75
N ALA A 70 -8.18 10.79 3.92
CA ALA A 70 -8.44 9.55 3.21
C ALA A 70 -8.58 8.47 4.28
N ILE A 71 -9.82 8.19 4.71
CA ILE A 71 -10.13 7.07 5.59
C ILE A 71 -9.88 5.83 4.75
N VAL A 72 -8.63 5.38 4.72
CA VAL A 72 -8.26 4.09 4.16
C VAL A 72 -9.11 3.07 4.89
N PRO A 73 -9.98 2.32 4.19
CA PRO A 73 -10.83 1.36 4.86
C PRO A 73 -9.97 0.41 5.69
N ALA A 74 -10.42 0.07 6.90
CA ALA A 74 -9.65 -0.80 7.80
C ALA A 74 -9.27 -2.15 7.16
N TRP A 75 -10.04 -2.60 6.16
CA TRP A 75 -9.76 -3.82 5.39
C TRP A 75 -8.70 -3.64 4.30
N PHE A 76 -8.45 -2.41 3.80
CA PHE A 76 -7.63 -2.18 2.61
C PHE A 76 -6.16 -2.53 2.83
N VAL A 77 -5.56 -2.03 3.92
CA VAL A 77 -4.14 -2.30 4.21
C VAL A 77 -3.89 -3.80 4.44
N PRO A 78 -4.68 -4.52 5.27
CA PRO A 78 -4.54 -5.97 5.41
C PRO A 78 -4.75 -6.73 4.09
N ALA A 79 -5.75 -6.36 3.29
CA ALA A 79 -6.02 -7.02 2.01
C ALA A 79 -4.88 -6.81 1.00
N LEU A 80 -4.32 -5.59 0.95
CA LEU A 80 -3.17 -5.29 0.10
C LEU A 80 -1.94 -6.08 0.55
N ALA A 81 -1.65 -6.13 1.85
CA ALA A 81 -0.55 -6.92 2.40
C ALA A 81 -0.71 -8.42 2.08
N GLN A 82 -1.92 -8.95 2.19
CA GLN A 82 -2.23 -10.34 1.83
C GLN A 82 -2.05 -10.59 0.33
N GLY A 83 -2.51 -9.67 -0.53
CA GLY A 83 -2.39 -9.78 -1.99
C GLY A 83 -0.93 -9.71 -2.48
N LEU A 84 -0.09 -8.92 -1.80
CA LEU A 84 1.33 -8.77 -2.13
C LEU A 84 2.23 -9.83 -1.48
N ALA A 85 1.72 -10.60 -0.51
CA ALA A 85 2.50 -11.56 0.26
C ALA A 85 3.33 -12.54 -0.60
N PRO A 86 2.82 -13.13 -1.70
CA PRO A 86 3.62 -14.05 -2.52
C PRO A 86 4.84 -13.36 -3.14
N VAL A 87 4.67 -12.14 -3.66
CA VAL A 87 5.76 -11.37 -4.31
C VAL A 87 6.80 -10.96 -3.28
N THR A 88 6.37 -10.43 -2.13
CA THR A 88 7.29 -10.06 -1.05
C THR A 88 8.07 -11.26 -0.52
N ARG A 89 7.43 -12.42 -0.40
CA ARG A 89 8.09 -13.67 0.03
C ARG A 89 9.15 -14.11 -0.96
N ILE A 90 8.83 -14.14 -2.26
CA ILE A 90 9.80 -14.53 -3.30
C ILE A 90 11.00 -13.57 -3.27
N ALA A 91 10.75 -12.26 -3.29
CA ALA A 91 11.81 -11.25 -3.24
C ALA A 91 12.72 -11.43 -2.01
N SER A 92 12.13 -11.61 -0.82
CA SER A 92 12.88 -11.79 0.42
C SER A 92 13.71 -13.07 0.42
N LYS A 93 13.14 -14.20 -0.05
CA LYS A 93 13.86 -15.48 -0.16
C LYS A 93 15.00 -15.38 -1.17
N THR A 94 14.77 -14.78 -2.33
CA THR A 94 15.81 -14.58 -3.36
C THR A 94 16.95 -13.70 -2.86
N TYR A 95 16.63 -12.63 -2.12
CA TYR A 95 17.64 -11.81 -1.47
C TYR A 95 18.46 -12.63 -0.45
N ASN A 96 17.78 -13.39 0.42
CA ASN A 96 18.43 -14.19 1.46
C ASN A 96 19.35 -15.27 0.87
N LEU A 97 18.97 -15.89 -0.25
CA LEU A 97 19.80 -16.86 -0.98
C LEU A 97 21.14 -16.25 -1.39
N GLN A 98 21.15 -14.96 -1.72
CA GLN A 98 22.35 -14.24 -2.12
C GLN A 98 23.15 -13.70 -0.93
N ALA A 99 22.59 -13.70 0.29
CA ALA A 99 23.15 -13.04 1.47
C ALA A 99 24.14 -13.90 2.27
N GLY A 100 24.40 -15.14 1.85
CA GLY A 100 25.31 -16.06 2.55
C GLY A 100 24.81 -16.40 3.96
N THR A 101 25.63 -16.18 4.98
CA THR A 101 25.25 -16.48 6.39
C THR A 101 24.38 -15.39 7.04
N GLY A 102 24.16 -14.27 6.35
CA GLY A 102 23.43 -13.14 6.90
C GLY A 102 24.25 -12.23 7.84
N ARG A 103 25.53 -12.53 8.09
CA ARG A 103 26.37 -11.71 9.01
C ARG A 103 26.76 -10.37 8.41
N GLU A 104 27.22 -10.36 7.16
CA GLU A 104 27.64 -9.14 6.46
C GLU A 104 26.47 -8.44 5.79
N ARG A 105 25.50 -9.22 5.30
CA ARG A 105 24.26 -8.73 4.68
C ARG A 105 23.08 -9.39 5.37
N PRO A 106 22.43 -8.73 6.34
CA PRO A 106 21.34 -9.32 7.10
C PRO A 106 20.21 -9.84 6.21
N PHE A 107 19.67 -11.00 6.55
CA PHE A 107 18.49 -11.55 5.90
C PHE A 107 17.30 -10.60 6.01
N GLN A 108 16.54 -10.50 4.93
CA GLN A 108 15.21 -9.91 4.93
C GLN A 108 14.21 -10.85 5.63
N ILE A 109 13.29 -10.25 6.39
CA ILE A 109 12.24 -10.99 7.08
C ILE A 109 11.24 -11.49 6.03
N VAL A 110 11.14 -12.81 5.91
CA VAL A 110 10.16 -13.45 5.02
C VAL A 110 8.79 -13.47 5.70
N PRO A 111 7.76 -12.77 5.17
CA PRO A 111 6.43 -12.77 5.77
C PRO A 111 5.78 -14.16 5.71
N PHE A 112 4.78 -14.41 6.56
CA PHE A 112 3.97 -15.63 6.48
C PHE A 112 3.12 -15.65 5.20
N PRO A 113 2.59 -16.82 4.78
CA PRO A 113 1.76 -16.93 3.57
C PRO A 113 0.53 -16.01 3.56
N ASN A 114 0.04 -15.61 4.73
CA ASN A 114 -1.07 -14.65 4.87
C ASN A 114 -0.63 -13.17 4.81
N GLY A 115 0.64 -12.88 4.55
CA GLY A 115 1.20 -11.53 4.48
C GLY A 115 1.59 -10.91 5.83
N THR A 116 1.22 -11.53 6.96
CA THR A 116 1.61 -11.02 8.28
C THR A 116 3.09 -11.24 8.55
N LEU A 117 3.74 -10.28 9.24
CA LEU A 117 5.15 -10.37 9.58
C LEU A 117 5.34 -11.21 10.86
N PRO A 118 6.28 -12.17 10.89
CA PRO A 118 6.56 -12.97 12.07
C PRO A 118 6.96 -12.13 13.31
N THR A 119 7.63 -11.00 13.08
CA THR A 119 8.15 -10.11 14.15
C THR A 119 7.13 -9.11 14.64
N ALA A 120 6.04 -8.88 13.90
CA ALA A 120 5.00 -7.93 14.28
C ALA A 120 3.92 -8.58 15.16
N PRO A 121 3.10 -7.79 15.88
CA PRO A 121 1.88 -8.30 16.48
C PRO A 121 0.99 -8.99 15.44
N PRO A 122 0.30 -10.09 15.80
CA PRO A 122 0.23 -10.72 17.13
C PRO A 122 1.36 -11.73 17.41
N HIS A 123 2.25 -11.98 16.46
CA HIS A 123 3.21 -13.08 16.52
C HIS A 123 4.41 -12.76 17.42
N ASN A 124 5.00 -11.57 17.29
CA ASN A 124 6.11 -11.10 18.11
C ASN A 124 7.26 -12.14 18.22
N LEU A 125 7.62 -12.78 17.11
CA LEU A 125 8.73 -13.74 17.08
C LEU A 125 10.08 -13.03 16.88
N PRO A 126 11.20 -13.63 17.34
CA PRO A 126 12.54 -13.05 17.12
C PRO A 126 12.85 -12.94 15.63
N ALA A 127 13.44 -11.83 15.18
CA ALA A 127 13.80 -11.64 13.78
C ALA A 127 14.89 -12.63 13.33
N LEU A 128 14.72 -13.23 12.14
CA LEU A 128 15.67 -14.17 11.55
C LEU A 128 16.61 -13.46 10.59
N THR A 129 17.51 -12.64 11.12
CA THR A 129 18.39 -11.76 10.32
C THR A 129 19.71 -12.40 9.89
N ASN A 130 20.05 -13.58 10.42
CA ASN A 130 21.24 -14.35 10.05
C ASN A 130 21.11 -15.79 10.57
N VAL A 131 22.06 -16.66 10.20
CA VAL A 131 22.09 -18.07 10.63
C VAL A 131 22.17 -18.21 12.15
N ASP A 132 22.97 -17.38 12.83
CA ASP A 132 23.11 -17.44 14.29
C ASP A 132 21.78 -17.17 15.01
N ALA A 133 20.99 -16.21 14.52
CA ALA A 133 19.66 -15.91 15.05
C ALA A 133 18.70 -17.10 14.92
N ILE A 134 18.82 -17.89 13.86
CA ILE A 134 18.02 -19.11 13.66
C ILE A 134 18.50 -20.22 14.60
N ASP A 135 19.81 -20.37 14.76
CA ASP A 135 20.41 -21.38 15.63
C ASP A 135 20.19 -21.07 17.12
N ALA A 136 20.00 -19.80 17.48
CA ALA A 136 19.61 -19.35 18.80
C ALA A 136 18.11 -19.56 19.12
N LEU A 137 17.27 -19.94 18.15
CA LEU A 137 15.84 -20.15 18.40
C LEU A 137 15.61 -21.31 19.38
N THR A 138 14.69 -21.08 20.32
CA THR A 138 14.16 -22.13 21.21
C THR A 138 13.22 -23.08 20.46
N ALA A 139 13.04 -24.29 20.98
CA ALA A 139 12.10 -25.28 20.41
C ALA A 139 10.68 -24.73 20.21
N ARG A 140 10.21 -23.90 21.16
CA ARG A 140 8.89 -23.24 21.10
C ARG A 140 8.83 -22.21 19.98
N GLN A 141 9.86 -21.37 19.83
CA GLN A 141 9.91 -20.37 18.75
C GLN A 141 9.98 -21.04 17.38
N CYS A 142 10.79 -22.09 17.23
CA CYS A 142 10.83 -22.87 15.99
C CYS A 142 9.45 -23.41 15.60
N ALA A 143 8.72 -24.02 16.55
CA ALA A 143 7.38 -24.53 16.30
C ALA A 143 6.39 -23.42 15.89
N ARG A 144 6.49 -22.22 16.48
CA ARG A 144 5.65 -21.07 16.09
C ARG A 144 5.97 -20.58 14.67
N TYR A 145 7.25 -20.49 14.32
CA TYR A 145 7.68 -20.14 12.97
C TYR A 145 7.15 -21.11 11.92
N LEU A 146 7.34 -22.41 12.13
CA LEU A 146 6.89 -23.45 11.20
C LEU A 146 5.38 -23.46 11.02
N ARG A 147 4.61 -23.30 12.09
CA ARG A 147 3.14 -23.16 11.99
C ARG A 147 2.74 -21.92 11.19
N GLY A 148 3.39 -20.79 11.42
CA GLY A 148 3.14 -19.57 10.67
C GLY A 148 3.47 -19.72 9.18
N TYR A 149 4.51 -20.48 8.83
CA TYR A 149 4.84 -20.83 7.45
C TYR A 149 3.99 -21.97 6.87
N ASN A 150 3.05 -22.54 7.65
CA ASN A 150 2.26 -23.72 7.27
C ASN A 150 3.12 -24.95 6.92
N ILE A 151 4.21 -25.16 7.66
CA ILE A 151 5.11 -26.31 7.54
C ILE A 151 4.87 -27.24 8.73
N ALA A 152 4.78 -28.54 8.46
CA ALA A 152 4.69 -29.56 9.51
C ALA A 152 5.87 -29.44 10.48
N VAL A 153 5.62 -29.52 11.79
CA VAL A 153 6.65 -29.33 12.82
C VAL A 153 7.42 -30.64 13.04
N PRO A 154 8.70 -30.78 12.65
CA PRO A 154 9.47 -32.00 12.88
C PRO A 154 9.66 -32.30 14.37
N ALA A 155 10.06 -33.53 14.67
CA ALA A 155 10.26 -33.97 16.06
C ALA A 155 11.42 -33.23 16.72
N THR A 156 12.56 -33.11 16.03
CA THR A 156 13.78 -32.54 16.63
C THR A 156 13.88 -31.03 16.39
N VAL A 157 14.57 -30.33 17.30
CA VAL A 157 14.83 -28.88 17.14
C VAL A 157 15.74 -28.60 15.95
N GLN A 158 16.69 -29.49 15.69
CA GLN A 158 17.62 -29.32 14.58
C GLN A 158 16.91 -29.40 13.23
N GLU A 159 16.05 -30.40 13.02
CA GLU A 159 15.23 -30.48 11.80
C GLU A 159 14.31 -29.27 11.64
N ARG A 160 13.74 -28.76 12.75
CA ARG A 160 12.93 -27.53 12.70
C ARG A 160 13.73 -26.33 12.22
N ARG A 161 14.96 -26.15 12.72
CA ARG A 161 15.86 -25.06 12.30
C ARG A 161 16.23 -25.21 10.83
N THR A 162 16.56 -26.41 10.38
CA THR A 162 16.83 -26.70 8.96
C THR A 162 15.63 -26.35 8.08
N ALA A 163 14.43 -26.76 8.48
CA ALA A 163 13.20 -26.43 7.74
C ALA A 163 12.95 -24.91 7.69
N ILE A 164 13.20 -24.17 8.78
CA ILE A 164 13.12 -22.70 8.80
C ILE A 164 14.15 -22.09 7.86
N LYS A 165 15.41 -22.54 7.90
CA LYS A 165 16.50 -22.08 7.04
C LYS A 165 16.13 -22.20 5.56
N LEU A 166 15.67 -23.38 5.13
CA LEU A 166 15.21 -23.62 3.77
C LEU A 166 14.04 -22.70 3.40
N GLU A 167 13.07 -22.56 4.31
CA GLU A 167 11.87 -21.76 4.05
C GLU A 167 12.21 -20.27 3.88
N ILE A 168 13.18 -19.72 4.60
CA ILE A 168 13.56 -18.31 4.47
C ILE A 168 14.54 -18.03 3.32
N GLY A 169 14.89 -19.05 2.53
CA GLY A 169 15.83 -18.92 1.41
C GLY A 169 17.30 -19.01 1.82
N TYR A 170 17.64 -19.81 2.83
CA TYR A 170 19.02 -20.20 3.12
C TYR A 170 19.25 -21.64 2.69
N VAL A 171 20.29 -21.85 1.87
CA VAL A 171 20.79 -23.18 1.48
C VAL A 171 22.20 -23.32 2.04
N PRO A 172 22.47 -24.33 2.88
CA PRO A 172 23.80 -24.58 3.44
C PRO A 172 24.82 -25.02 2.39
#